data_AF-A0A7G8KYL1-F1
#
_entry.id   AF-A0A7G8KYL1-F1
#
_cell.length_a   1.000
_cell.length_b   1.000
_cell.length_c   1.000
_cell.angle_alpha   90.00
_cell.angle_beta   90.00
_cell.angle_gamma   90.00
#
_symmetry.space_group_name_H-M   'P 1'
#
loop_
_entity.id
_entity.type
_entity.pdbx_description
1 polymer ?
#
loop_
_entity_poly.entity_id
_entity_poly.type
_entity_poly.pdbx_seq_one_letter_code
_entity_poly.pdbx_strand_id
1 'polypeptide(L)'
;PRTLEVLDVSGNNLKEFGLQLPLLKELYLSRNQLKTLPGAAPIPNLVSLSVRRNKLNSFSKEEFEFFRRMKLLDASDNNFICSCEFLSFIHREAGIAQVL
;
A
#
# COMPACT_ATOMS: atom_id res chain seq x y z
N PRO A 1 -15.39 -0.71 13.00
CA PRO A 1 -15.52 0.27 14.11
C PRO A 1 -14.86 1.59 13.69
N ARG A 2 -15.47 2.75 13.96
CA ARG A 2 -14.93 4.05 13.49
C ARG A 2 -13.69 4.53 14.26
N THR A 3 -13.40 3.90 15.39
CA THR A 3 -12.27 4.18 16.29
C THR A 3 -11.06 3.30 16.00
N LEU A 4 -11.11 2.45 14.98
CA LEU A 4 -10.04 1.49 14.71
C LEU A 4 -8.78 2.22 14.22
N GLU A 5 -7.66 1.99 14.90
CA GLU A 5 -6.37 2.58 14.55
C GLU A 5 -5.42 1.58 13.88
N VAL A 6 -5.55 0.28 14.21
CA VAL A 6 -4.73 -0.80 13.66
C VAL A 6 -5.65 -1.90 13.14
N LEU A 7 -5.42 -2.34 11.91
CA LEU A 7 -6.14 -3.44 11.29
C LEU A 7 -5.17 -4.41 10.63
N ASP A 8 -5.22 -5.67 11.07
CA ASP A 8 -4.55 -6.78 10.39
C ASP A 8 -5.60 -7.70 9.76
N VAL A 9 -5.55 -7.81 8.44
CA VAL A 9 -6.34 -8.72 7.61
C VAL A 9 -5.43 -9.54 6.68
N SER A 10 -4.19 -9.76 7.12
CA SER A 10 -3.21 -10.56 6.40
C SER A 10 -3.62 -12.04 6.31
N GLY A 11 -3.15 -12.75 5.28
CA GLY A 11 -3.41 -14.19 5.12
C GLY A 11 -4.86 -14.50 4.70
N ASN A 12 -5.48 -13.60 3.94
CA ASN A 12 -6.83 -13.77 3.42
C ASN A 12 -6.84 -13.85 1.88
N ASN A 13 -8.02 -13.81 1.28
CA ASN A 13 -8.22 -13.84 -0.17
C ASN A 13 -8.71 -12.49 -0.74
N LEU A 14 -8.35 -11.37 -0.08
CA LEU A 14 -8.82 -10.05 -0.47
C LEU A 14 -8.24 -9.67 -1.84
N LYS A 15 -9.13 -9.22 -2.75
CA LYS A 15 -8.77 -8.66 -4.06
C LYS A 15 -8.72 -7.14 -4.06
N GLU A 16 -9.41 -6.53 -3.10
CA GLU A 16 -9.50 -5.09 -2.88
C GLU A 16 -9.70 -4.80 -1.39
N PHE A 17 -9.47 -3.55 -0.99
CA PHE A 17 -9.77 -3.05 0.34
C PHE A 17 -10.56 -1.74 0.23
N GLY A 18 -11.81 -1.75 0.69
CA GLY A 18 -12.77 -0.65 0.51
C GLY A 18 -13.40 -0.13 1.79
N LEU A 19 -12.83 -0.41 2.96
CA LEU A 19 -13.38 0.06 4.23
C LEU A 19 -13.01 1.51 4.50
N GLN A 20 -13.99 2.29 4.95
CA GLN A 20 -13.78 3.66 5.41
C GLN A 20 -13.40 3.67 6.89
N LEU A 21 -12.12 3.90 7.16
CA LEU A 21 -11.54 3.86 8.51
C LEU A 21 -10.75 5.16 8.73
N PRO A 22 -11.44 6.27 9.05
CA PRO A 22 -10.84 7.60 9.06
C PRO A 22 -9.74 7.78 10.11
N LEU A 23 -9.71 6.95 11.16
CA LEU A 23 -8.71 6.99 12.23
C LEU A 23 -7.62 5.92 12.09
N LEU A 24 -7.63 5.13 11.01
CA LEU A 24 -6.65 4.07 10.80
C LEU A 24 -5.25 4.66 10.60
N LYS A 25 -4.30 4.11 11.33
CA LYS A 25 -2.87 4.46 11.29
C LYS A 25 -2.04 3.33 10.71
N GLU A 26 -2.42 2.08 10.96
CA GLU A 26 -1.68 0.90 10.51
C GLU A 26 -2.61 -0.11 9.84
N LEU A 27 -2.20 -0.57 8.66
CA LEU A 27 -2.96 -1.52 7.85
C LEU A 27 -2.04 -2.63 7.33
N TYR A 28 -2.34 -3.87 7.73
CA TYR A 28 -1.64 -5.06 7.28
C TYR A 28 -2.54 -5.89 6.36
N LEU A 29 -2.14 -5.96 5.09
CA LEU A 29 -2.80 -6.65 3.99
C LEU A 29 -1.89 -7.74 3.39
N SER A 30 -0.87 -8.18 4.13
CA SER A 30 0.11 -9.16 3.67
C SER A 30 -0.56 -10.47 3.23
N ARG A 31 -0.01 -11.17 2.22
CA ARG A 31 -0.51 -12.49 1.77
C ARG A 31 -1.99 -12.45 1.38
N ASN A 32 -2.35 -11.55 0.47
CA ASN A 32 -3.68 -11.45 -0.14
C ASN A 32 -3.55 -11.53 -1.68
N GLN A 33 -4.54 -11.05 -2.43
CA GLN A 33 -4.58 -11.09 -3.89
C GLN A 33 -4.77 -9.71 -4.52
N LEU A 34 -4.33 -8.65 -3.82
CA LEU A 34 -4.43 -7.27 -4.29
C LEU A 34 -3.60 -7.07 -5.56
N LYS A 35 -4.16 -6.35 -6.54
CA LYS A 35 -3.45 -5.96 -7.77
C LYS A 35 -3.03 -4.50 -7.78
N THR A 36 -3.63 -3.70 -6.91
CA THR A 36 -3.39 -2.27 -6.75
C THR A 36 -3.30 -1.93 -5.28
N LEU A 37 -2.75 -0.76 -4.94
CA LEU A 37 -2.81 -0.23 -3.59
C LEU A 37 -4.27 0.09 -3.19
N PRO A 38 -4.62 0.06 -1.89
CA PRO A 38 -5.89 0.59 -1.43
C PRO A 38 -5.98 2.10 -1.73
N GLY A 39 -7.20 2.62 -1.88
CA GLY A 39 -7.37 4.07 -2.00
C GLY A 39 -6.99 4.78 -0.69
N ALA A 40 -6.33 5.94 -0.77
CA ALA A 40 -5.94 6.69 0.42
C ALA A 40 -7.11 7.46 1.06
N ALA A 41 -8.10 7.90 0.26
CA ALA A 41 -9.22 8.72 0.75
C ALA A 41 -10.04 8.08 1.89
N PRO A 42 -10.32 6.75 1.88
CA PRO A 42 -10.98 6.06 3.00
C PRO A 42 -10.14 5.94 4.28
N ILE A 43 -8.82 6.10 4.19
CA ILE A 43 -7.82 5.89 5.26
C ILE A 43 -6.81 7.06 5.29
N PRO A 44 -7.29 8.31 5.46
CA PRO A 44 -6.49 9.52 5.25
C PRO A 44 -5.37 9.72 6.27
N ASN A 45 -5.41 8.99 7.39
CA ASN A 45 -4.44 9.09 8.48
C ASN A 45 -3.42 7.93 8.51
N LEU A 46 -3.38 7.10 7.45
CA LEU A 46 -2.50 5.94 7.42
C LEU A 46 -1.02 6.34 7.45
N VAL A 47 -0.26 5.70 8.33
CA VAL A 47 1.17 5.91 8.56
C VAL A 47 1.97 4.70 8.10
N SER A 48 1.45 3.50 8.30
CA SER A 48 2.09 2.22 7.96
C SER A 48 1.16 1.34 7.12
N LEU A 49 1.66 0.85 6.00
CA LEU A 49 0.96 -0.08 5.11
C LEU A 49 1.86 -1.26 4.76
N SER A 50 1.38 -2.49 4.96
CA SER A 50 2.01 -3.68 4.39
C SER A 50 1.08 -4.34 3.39
N VAL A 51 1.49 -4.39 2.13
CA VAL A 51 0.86 -5.14 1.02
C VAL A 51 1.81 -6.22 0.50
N ARG A 52 2.76 -6.65 1.33
CA ARG A 52 3.71 -7.71 1.00
C ARG A 52 3.02 -9.00 0.56
N ARG A 53 3.61 -9.76 -0.37
CA ARG A 53 3.01 -11.03 -0.86
C ARG A 53 1.61 -10.84 -1.42
N ASN A 54 1.46 -9.90 -2.35
CA ASN A 54 0.23 -9.72 -3.12
C ASN A 54 0.54 -9.91 -4.62
N LYS A 55 -0.27 -9.34 -5.51
CA LYS A 55 -0.16 -9.44 -6.96
C LYS A 55 -0.02 -8.05 -7.61
N LEU A 56 0.56 -7.09 -6.90
CA LEU A 56 0.81 -5.76 -7.46
C LEU A 56 1.83 -5.88 -8.60
N ASN A 57 1.59 -5.13 -9.67
CA ASN A 57 2.51 -5.06 -10.82
C ASN A 57 3.16 -3.68 -10.98
N SER A 58 2.53 -2.62 -10.51
CA SER A 58 3.07 -1.28 -10.41
C SER A 58 2.20 -0.46 -9.46
N PHE A 59 2.65 0.75 -9.12
CA PHE A 59 1.82 1.83 -8.62
C PHE A 59 2.46 3.15 -9.05
N SER A 60 1.65 4.18 -9.24
CA SER A 60 2.13 5.50 -9.69
C SER A 60 2.60 6.37 -8.52
N LYS A 61 3.33 7.44 -8.84
CA LYS A 61 3.73 8.44 -7.85
C LYS A 61 2.51 9.10 -7.21
N GLU A 62 1.50 9.38 -8.03
CA GLU A 62 0.24 10.02 -7.61
C GLU A 62 -0.51 9.13 -6.63
N GLU A 63 -0.64 7.82 -6.92
CA GLU A 63 -1.25 6.84 -6.00
C GLU A 63 -0.57 6.86 -4.62
N PHE A 64 0.76 6.92 -4.60
CA PHE A 64 1.53 6.99 -3.36
C PHE A 64 1.40 8.36 -2.65
N GLU A 65 1.46 9.47 -3.37
CA GLU A 65 1.38 10.84 -2.81
C GLU A 65 0.01 11.16 -2.20
N PHE A 66 -1.06 10.44 -2.57
CA PHE A 66 -2.35 10.57 -1.89
C PHE A 66 -2.26 10.14 -0.41
N PHE A 67 -1.32 9.28 -0.04
CA PHE A 67 -1.06 8.91 1.34
C PHE A 67 -0.16 9.93 2.06
N ARG A 68 -0.70 11.13 2.30
CA ARG A 68 0.04 12.30 2.85
C ARG A 68 0.74 12.09 4.19
N ARG A 69 0.38 11.06 4.97
CA ARG A 69 0.96 10.74 6.28
C ARG A 69 1.80 9.47 6.30
N MET A 70 1.89 8.77 5.17
CA MET A 70 2.58 7.49 5.10
C MET A 70 4.07 7.67 5.28
N LYS A 71 4.64 6.85 6.16
CA LYS A 71 6.07 6.82 6.47
C LYS A 71 6.67 5.46 6.16
N LEU A 72 5.86 4.41 6.28
CA LEU A 72 6.26 3.03 6.08
C LEU A 72 5.31 2.40 5.07
N LEU A 73 5.89 1.89 4.00
CA LEU A 73 5.25 0.99 3.06
C LEU A 73 6.10 -0.27 3.04
N ASP A 74 5.50 -1.45 3.05
CA ASP A 74 6.13 -2.71 2.70
C ASP A 74 5.31 -3.32 1.57
N ALA A 75 5.84 -3.23 0.36
CA ALA A 75 5.25 -3.79 -0.84
C ALA A 75 6.09 -4.94 -1.40
N SER A 76 6.98 -5.53 -0.59
CA SER A 76 7.89 -6.59 -1.01
C SER A 76 7.17 -7.86 -1.47
N ASP A 77 7.86 -8.69 -2.25
CA ASP A 77 7.31 -10.00 -2.68
C ASP A 77 6.01 -9.84 -3.48
N ASN A 78 5.97 -8.82 -4.34
CA ASN A 78 4.95 -8.60 -5.37
C ASN A 78 5.55 -8.87 -6.76
N ASN A 79 4.72 -8.82 -7.81
CA ASN A 79 5.15 -9.12 -9.17
C ASN A 79 5.37 -7.84 -9.97
N PHE A 80 6.24 -6.95 -9.49
CA PHE A 80 6.48 -5.66 -10.13
C PHE A 80 7.05 -5.81 -11.54
N ILE A 81 6.44 -5.11 -12.49
CA ILE A 81 6.90 -5.05 -13.87
C ILE A 81 7.85 -3.86 -13.98
N CYS A 82 9.07 -4.12 -14.47
CA CYS A 82 10.04 -3.06 -14.75
C CYS A 82 9.60 -2.27 -15.99
N SER A 83 8.79 -1.23 -15.81
CA SER A 83 8.47 -0.25 -16.84
C SER A 83 9.31 1.02 -16.65
N CYS A 84 9.52 1.79 -17.72
CA CYS A 84 10.23 3.08 -17.64
C CYS A 84 9.55 4.05 -16.67
N GLU A 85 8.21 4.01 -16.59
CA GLU A 85 7.42 4.82 -15.66
C GLU A 85 7.70 4.43 -14.21
N PHE A 86 7.63 3.14 -13.90
CA PHE A 86 7.86 2.64 -12.55
C PHE A 86 9.31 2.86 -12.10
N LEU A 87 10.28 2.64 -12.98
CA LEU A 87 11.69 2.96 -12.72
C LEU A 87 11.89 4.47 -12.46
N SER A 88 11.24 5.33 -13.24
CA SER A 88 11.32 6.79 -13.07
C SER A 88 10.75 7.26 -11.73
N PHE A 89 9.77 6.54 -11.18
CA PHE A 89 9.22 6.77 -9.86
C PHE A 89 10.22 6.32 -8.77
N ILE A 90 10.72 5.09 -8.83
CA ILE A 90 11.65 4.54 -7.83
C ILE A 90 12.97 5.31 -7.75
N HIS A 91 13.47 5.83 -8.87
CA HIS A 91 14.67 6.68 -8.86
C HIS A 91 14.45 8.02 -8.16
N ARG A 92 13.25 8.60 -8.23
CA ARG A 92 12.95 9.88 -7.56
C ARG A 92 12.68 9.69 -6.08
N GLU A 93 12.07 8.56 -5.73
CA GLU A 93 11.76 8.18 -4.35
C GLU A 93 12.74 7.11 -3.88
N ALA A 94 14.04 7.45 -3.82
CA ALA A 94 15.12 6.50 -3.56
C ALA A 94 14.96 5.68 -2.26
N GLY A 95 14.14 6.11 -1.31
CA GLY A 95 13.78 5.37 -0.10
C GLY A 95 12.79 4.21 -0.33
N ILE A 96 12.04 4.20 -1.44
CA ILE A 96 11.01 3.20 -1.73
C ILE A 96 11.60 1.91 -2.28
N ALA A 97 12.79 1.95 -2.90
CA ALA A 97 13.44 0.74 -3.41
C ALA A 97 13.70 -0.32 -2.33
N GLN A 98 13.85 0.08 -1.06
CA GLN A 98 14.08 -0.82 0.07
C GLN A 98 12.81 -1.57 0.52
N VAL A 99 11.65 -1.18 -0.01
CA VAL A 99 10.34 -1.71 0.41
C VAL A 99 9.62 -2.49 -0.68
N LEU A 100 10.22 -2.63 -1.87
CA LEU A 100 9.69 -3.39 -3.00
C LEU A 100 10.17 -4.84 -3.04
#